data_AF-A0AAW6NFX9-F1
#
_entry.id   AF-A0AAW6NFX9-F1
#
_cell.length_a   1.000
_cell.length_b   1.000
_cell.length_c   1.000
_cell.angle_alpha   90.00
_cell.angle_beta   90.00
_cell.angle_gamma   90.00
#
_symmetry.space_group_name_H-M   'P 1'
#
loop_
_entity.id
_entity.type
_entity.pdbx_description
1 polymer ?
#
loop_
_entity_poly.entity_id
_entity_poly.type
_entity_poly.pdbx_seq_one_letter_code
_entity_poly.pdbx_strand_id
1 'polypeptide(L)'
;MAKSLRASGDGPKVAFGTLQMEGKVISLQCEKAMPALAKKVKKFLKLNKVSKNVRILDMDGNVTEEDIEDLPDDPDDAPPQTAPQTTQSQPAAAAPPPETAAEPSPTPEAVEETPAPDQSGGDLKALAARAKALQPEVMAVPSPSGDKLRQAFGAAVAQLKAGKADDAAKTLDTIEQVLKKLSASRDAEAPVAPDGGATTIEKPRGDPATLKKLQEAAAQLAPKVKALPEGEQSAALKSELRDVIGHIRDGAVDPALSGLRAIQQGLKTVAASPSDATPDTDPLTIWNTAKEATDSAISALQNKIRQIPDPDLERIAEMGLNGITQGNQTALMKHLMDFRNVDAAGRPKAAAALQAQCKEYRTFLDGNELITLCEQNPFGVTVDLRSHLGKALDEIDRAAAAVAA
;
A
#
# COMPACT_ATOMS: atom_id res chain seq x y z
N MET A 1 9.64 7.02 -68.58
CA MET A 1 9.01 5.98 -67.73
C MET A 1 10.12 5.45 -66.82
N ALA A 2 10.12 5.72 -65.51
CA ALA A 2 9.27 5.04 -64.55
C ALA A 2 8.67 5.96 -63.46
N LYS A 3 7.33 6.01 -63.46
CA LYS A 3 6.45 6.12 -62.28
C LYS A 3 6.79 4.95 -61.31
N SER A 4 6.57 4.92 -60.00
CA SER A 4 5.52 5.49 -59.15
C SER A 4 5.81 5.13 -57.67
N LEU A 5 5.21 5.87 -56.74
CA LEU A 5 4.91 5.52 -55.33
C LEU A 5 6.08 5.25 -54.35
N ARG A 6 6.42 6.27 -53.57
CA ARG A 6 6.49 6.14 -52.10
C ARG A 6 5.52 7.13 -51.48
N ALA A 7 4.23 6.79 -51.58
CA ALA A 7 3.17 7.44 -50.83
C ALA A 7 3.06 6.75 -49.46
N SER A 8 2.94 7.57 -48.41
CA SER A 8 2.31 7.30 -47.11
C SER A 8 2.66 6.01 -46.37
N GLY A 9 3.56 6.10 -45.39
CA GLY A 9 3.47 5.27 -44.19
C GLY A 9 2.42 5.87 -43.25
N ASP A 10 1.33 5.14 -43.03
CA ASP A 10 0.20 5.45 -42.15
C ASP A 10 0.63 5.29 -40.68
N GLY A 11 1.50 6.19 -40.22
CA GLY A 11 1.84 6.40 -38.82
C GLY A 11 1.26 7.72 -38.33
N PRO A 12 1.08 7.92 -37.00
CA PRO A 12 0.63 9.20 -36.47
C PRO A 12 1.58 10.29 -37.00
N LYS A 13 1.02 11.25 -37.74
CA LYS A 13 1.80 12.38 -38.26
C LYS A 13 2.14 13.28 -37.07
N VAL A 14 3.33 13.08 -36.51
CA VAL A 14 3.86 13.89 -35.41
C VAL A 14 4.69 15.03 -35.99
N ALA A 15 4.46 16.25 -35.51
CA ALA A 15 5.32 17.39 -35.73
C ALA A 15 5.99 17.76 -34.40
N PHE A 16 7.28 18.07 -34.45
CA PHE A 16 8.05 18.57 -33.33
C PHE A 16 8.32 20.06 -33.53
N GLY A 17 8.31 20.79 -32.42
CA GLY A 17 8.36 22.23 -32.47
C GLY A 17 8.38 22.90 -31.10
N THR A 18 8.65 24.20 -31.12
CA THR A 18 8.69 25.06 -29.93
C THR A 18 7.39 25.85 -29.85
N LEU A 19 6.68 25.76 -28.72
CA LEU A 19 5.49 26.56 -28.46
C LEU A 19 5.88 27.78 -27.60
N GLN A 20 5.55 28.96 -28.09
CA GLN A 20 5.66 30.22 -27.36
C GLN A 20 4.28 30.85 -27.20
N MET A 21 4.02 31.41 -26.04
CA MET A 21 2.75 32.07 -25.73
C MET A 21 3.01 33.53 -25.44
N GLU A 22 2.42 34.41 -26.26
CA GLU A 22 2.57 35.86 -26.13
C GLU A 22 1.16 36.51 -26.12
N GLY A 23 0.67 36.80 -24.92
CA GLY A 23 -0.62 37.45 -24.71
C GLY A 23 -1.82 36.66 -25.28
N LYS A 24 -2.42 37.17 -26.36
CA LYS A 24 -3.58 36.58 -27.04
C LYS A 24 -3.20 35.64 -28.20
N VAL A 25 -1.91 35.46 -28.49
CA VAL A 25 -1.40 34.65 -29.61
C VAL A 25 -0.49 33.52 -29.09
N ILE A 26 -0.71 32.32 -29.62
CA ILE A 26 0.16 31.15 -29.45
C ILE A 26 0.90 30.94 -30.76
N SER A 27 2.23 30.98 -30.69
CA SER A 27 3.14 30.76 -31.81
C SER A 27 3.76 29.38 -31.68
N LEU A 28 3.59 28.53 -32.70
CA LEU A 28 4.18 27.19 -32.74
C LEU A 28 5.17 27.12 -33.89
N GLN A 29 6.46 27.05 -33.57
CA GLN A 29 7.52 26.87 -34.54
C GLN A 29 7.72 25.39 -34.83
N CYS A 30 7.45 24.93 -36.05
CA CYS A 30 7.51 23.51 -36.42
C CYS A 30 8.69 23.21 -37.35
N GLU A 31 9.38 22.09 -37.12
CA GLU A 31 10.45 21.61 -38.01
C GLU A 31 9.92 21.12 -39.37
N LYS A 32 8.66 20.68 -39.39
CA LYS A 32 8.00 20.16 -40.59
C LYS A 32 6.61 20.76 -40.73
N ALA A 33 6.39 21.47 -41.83
CA ALA A 33 5.08 22.00 -42.18
C ALA A 33 4.06 20.86 -42.35
N MET A 34 2.98 20.94 -41.60
CA MET A 34 1.84 20.02 -41.70
C MET A 34 0.58 20.78 -42.07
N PRO A 35 -0.23 20.28 -43.03
CA PRO A 35 -1.45 20.97 -43.42
C PRO A 35 -2.50 20.92 -42.30
N ALA A 36 -3.18 22.05 -42.09
CA ALA A 36 -4.24 22.25 -41.12
C ALA A 36 -3.81 22.06 -39.64
N LEU A 37 -2.55 22.34 -39.32
CA LEU A 37 -2.04 22.25 -37.96
C LEU A 37 -2.64 23.39 -37.10
N ALA A 38 -2.71 24.60 -37.64
CA ALA A 38 -3.30 25.75 -36.95
C ALA A 38 -4.74 25.47 -36.49
N LYS A 39 -5.58 24.92 -37.38
CA LYS A 39 -6.98 24.57 -37.11
C LYS A 39 -7.12 23.48 -36.04
N LYS A 40 -6.25 22.46 -36.07
CA LYS A 40 -6.28 21.36 -35.08
C LYS A 40 -5.86 21.86 -33.69
N VAL A 41 -4.82 22.68 -33.63
CA VAL A 41 -4.36 23.30 -32.39
C VAL A 41 -5.44 24.24 -31.84
N LYS A 42 -6.06 25.08 -32.68
CA LYS A 42 -7.17 25.96 -32.27
C LYS A 42 -8.38 25.16 -31.77
N LYS A 43 -8.74 24.05 -32.41
CA LYS A 43 -9.81 23.14 -31.95
C LYS A 43 -9.47 22.51 -30.59
N PHE A 44 -8.22 22.09 -30.40
CA PHE A 44 -7.75 21.57 -29.12
C PHE A 44 -7.81 22.63 -28.01
N LEU A 45 -7.39 23.86 -28.30
CA LEU A 45 -7.46 24.97 -27.35
C LEU A 45 -8.91 25.33 -26.99
N LYS A 46 -9.82 25.40 -27.97
CA LYS A 46 -11.26 25.59 -27.74
C LYS A 46 -11.86 24.49 -26.85
N LEU A 47 -11.46 23.22 -27.05
CA LEU A 47 -11.92 22.09 -26.22
C LEU A 47 -11.51 22.26 -24.74
N ASN A 48 -10.34 22.87 -24.50
CA ASN A 48 -9.81 23.15 -23.17
C ASN A 48 -10.22 24.53 -22.63
N LYS A 49 -11.22 25.19 -23.24
CA LYS A 49 -11.70 26.53 -22.88
C LYS A 49 -10.62 27.62 -22.95
N VAL A 50 -9.61 27.43 -23.79
CA VAL A 50 -8.56 28.41 -24.06
C VAL A 50 -8.85 29.09 -25.41
N SER A 51 -9.32 30.34 -25.36
CA SER A 51 -9.59 31.15 -26.56
C SER A 51 -8.35 31.98 -26.90
N LYS A 52 -7.48 31.45 -27.76
CA LYS A 52 -6.27 32.14 -28.23
C LYS A 52 -6.11 31.99 -29.74
N ASN A 53 -5.49 32.96 -30.37
CA ASN A 53 -5.12 32.92 -31.78
C ASN A 53 -3.91 32.02 -31.98
N VAL A 54 -3.86 31.28 -33.09
CA VAL A 54 -2.78 30.31 -33.36
C VAL A 54 -2.01 30.73 -34.62
N ARG A 55 -0.69 30.83 -34.48
CA ARG A 55 0.26 31.10 -35.55
C ARG A 55 1.26 29.95 -35.66
N ILE A 56 1.44 29.40 -36.84
CA ILE A 56 2.45 28.37 -37.12
C ILE A 56 3.62 29.02 -37.85
N LEU A 57 4.82 28.89 -37.30
CA LEU A 57 6.07 29.39 -37.85
C LEU A 57 6.91 28.20 -38.39
N ASP A 58 7.67 28.40 -39.45
CA ASP A 58 8.71 27.47 -39.89
C ASP A 58 10.05 27.70 -39.15
N MET A 59 11.07 26.89 -39.46
CA MET A 59 12.41 27.00 -38.84
C MET A 59 13.09 28.34 -39.10
N ASP A 60 12.71 29.06 -40.17
CA ASP A 60 13.26 30.38 -40.52
C ASP A 60 12.46 31.53 -39.87
N GLY A 61 11.43 31.21 -39.08
CA GLY A 61 10.56 32.19 -38.42
C GLY A 61 9.53 32.81 -39.34
N ASN A 62 9.30 32.24 -40.54
CA ASN A 62 8.25 32.69 -41.44
C ASN A 62 6.93 32.02 -41.10
N VAL A 63 5.84 32.77 -41.26
CA VAL A 63 4.49 32.31 -40.96
C VAL A 63 4.02 31.35 -42.06
N THR A 64 3.78 30.09 -41.71
CA THR A 64 3.31 29.04 -42.64
C THR A 64 1.79 28.89 -42.63
N GLU A 65 1.15 29.03 -41.48
CA GLU A 65 -0.32 28.99 -41.33
C GLU A 65 -0.76 29.95 -40.22
N GLU A 66 -1.78 30.75 -40.48
CA GLU A 66 -2.45 31.62 -39.50
C GLU A 66 -3.95 31.29 -39.45
N ASP A 67 -4.46 31.07 -38.24
CA ASP A 67 -5.89 30.93 -37.98
C ASP A 67 -6.29 31.96 -36.90
N ILE A 68 -6.28 33.22 -37.33
CA ILE A 68 -6.72 34.39 -36.55
C ILE A 68 -8.21 34.58 -36.87
N GLU A 69 -9.08 34.26 -35.91
CA GLU A 69 -10.49 34.66 -35.99
C GLU A 69 -10.63 35.98 -35.24
N ASP A 70 -11.33 36.94 -35.82
CA ASP A 70 -11.72 38.19 -35.18
C ASP A 70 -12.61 37.86 -33.98
N LEU A 71 -12.00 37.81 -32.80
CA LEU A 71 -12.70 37.52 -31.55
C LEU A 71 -13.47 38.79 -31.18
N PRO A 72 -14.81 38.72 -30.99
CA PRO A 72 -15.55 39.88 -30.50
C PRO A 72 -14.95 40.36 -29.17
N ASP A 73 -14.76 41.68 -29.05
CA ASP A 73 -14.33 42.33 -27.82
C ASP A 73 -15.30 41.96 -26.68
N ASP A 74 -14.87 41.07 -25.79
CA ASP A 74 -15.51 40.90 -24.49
C ASP A 74 -15.21 42.18 -23.67
N PRO A 75 -16.24 42.90 -23.18
CA PRO A 75 -16.15 44.26 -22.65
C PRO A 75 -15.57 44.36 -21.23
N ASP A 76 -14.55 43.56 -20.90
CA ASP A 76 -14.02 43.47 -19.53
C ASP A 76 -12.51 43.75 -19.41
N ASP A 77 -11.90 44.39 -20.41
CA ASP A 77 -10.47 44.74 -20.36
C ASP A 77 -10.18 46.12 -20.97
N ALA A 78 -10.61 47.17 -20.27
CA ALA A 78 -10.16 48.54 -20.51
C ALA A 78 -9.14 48.96 -19.42
N PRO A 79 -7.90 49.33 -19.76
CA PRO A 79 -6.91 49.80 -18.80
C PRO A 79 -7.22 51.23 -18.30
N PRO A 80 -6.91 51.60 -17.05
CA PRO A 80 -7.21 52.92 -16.51
C PRO A 80 -6.08 53.90 -16.86
N GLN A 81 -6.34 54.91 -17.70
CA GLN A 81 -5.49 56.10 -17.79
C GLN A 81 -6.30 57.41 -17.97
N THR A 82 -6.26 58.20 -16.89
CA THR A 82 -6.10 59.67 -16.80
C THR A 82 -7.00 60.64 -17.60
N ALA A 83 -7.63 61.54 -16.83
CA ALA A 83 -8.61 62.59 -17.15
C ALA A 83 -8.16 63.68 -18.16
N PRO A 84 -9.09 64.55 -18.67
CA PRO A 84 -9.54 65.71 -17.87
C PRO A 84 -11.05 66.05 -17.94
N GLN A 85 -11.55 66.50 -16.77
CA GLN A 85 -12.61 67.49 -16.48
C GLN A 85 -13.80 67.68 -17.45
N THR A 86 -15.03 67.55 -16.92
CA THR A 86 -15.87 68.70 -16.47
C THR A 86 -17.20 68.24 -15.86
N THR A 87 -17.51 68.73 -14.65
CA THR A 87 -18.84 69.08 -14.07
C THR A 87 -20.06 68.21 -14.46
N GLN A 88 -20.84 67.60 -13.54
CA GLN A 88 -21.58 68.26 -12.46
C GLN A 88 -22.28 67.23 -11.53
N SER A 89 -22.42 67.61 -10.25
CA SER A 89 -23.52 67.26 -9.33
C SER A 89 -23.59 65.87 -8.68
N GLN A 90 -22.95 65.78 -7.51
CA GLN A 90 -23.41 65.09 -6.29
C GLN A 90 -24.80 65.65 -5.85
N PRO A 91 -25.61 64.97 -5.01
CA PRO A 91 -25.21 64.70 -3.61
C PRO A 91 -25.72 63.41 -2.94
N ALA A 92 -24.97 63.06 -1.87
CA ALA A 92 -25.41 62.49 -0.60
C ALA A 92 -25.91 61.02 -0.58
N ALA A 93 -25.54 60.15 0.35
CA ALA A 93 -24.97 60.32 1.68
C ALA A 93 -24.09 59.10 1.98
N ALA A 94 -22.82 59.31 2.34
CA ALA A 94 -22.33 59.24 3.72
C ALA A 94 -22.25 57.81 4.29
N ALA A 95 -21.05 57.23 4.14
CA ALA A 95 -20.37 56.44 5.17
C ALA A 95 -20.38 57.19 6.52
N PRO A 96 -20.11 56.60 7.72
CA PRO A 96 -18.92 55.76 8.00
C PRO A 96 -19.19 54.72 9.14
N PRO A 97 -18.23 54.37 10.02
CA PRO A 97 -17.08 53.47 9.85
C PRO A 97 -17.12 52.30 10.91
N PRO A 98 -16.07 51.45 11.01
CA PRO A 98 -16.02 50.35 11.96
C PRO A 98 -15.38 50.76 13.30
N GLU A 99 -15.82 50.16 14.42
CA GLU A 99 -15.20 50.30 15.74
C GLU A 99 -15.26 48.99 16.55
N THR A 100 -14.06 48.46 16.82
CA THR A 100 -13.48 48.04 18.11
C THR A 100 -14.35 47.59 19.30
N ALA A 101 -13.94 46.45 19.86
CA ALA A 101 -14.01 45.99 21.27
C ALA A 101 -15.36 45.62 21.92
N ALA A 102 -15.48 44.37 22.38
CA ALA A 102 -15.49 44.01 23.82
C ALA A 102 -15.80 42.51 24.03
N GLU A 103 -15.08 41.87 24.95
CA GLU A 103 -15.47 40.61 25.62
C GLU A 103 -16.79 40.79 26.41
N PRO A 104 -17.51 39.70 26.76
CA PRO A 104 -17.24 39.09 28.06
C PRO A 104 -17.40 37.55 28.15
N SER A 105 -16.54 36.99 29.00
CA SER A 105 -16.74 35.94 30.02
C SER A 105 -17.27 34.53 29.67
N PRO A 106 -16.54 33.48 30.13
CA PRO A 106 -16.99 32.09 30.11
C PRO A 106 -17.80 31.73 31.37
N THR A 107 -18.78 30.85 31.22
CA THR A 107 -19.47 30.17 32.33
C THR A 107 -19.26 28.67 32.17
N PRO A 108 -18.48 27.99 33.03
CA PRO A 108 -18.55 26.55 33.21
C PRO A 108 -19.50 26.24 34.39
N GLU A 109 -20.52 25.44 34.12
CA GLU A 109 -21.39 24.84 35.15
C GLU A 109 -20.57 24.04 36.15
N ALA A 110 -20.77 24.39 37.42
CA ALA A 110 -20.30 23.65 38.58
C ALA A 110 -21.17 22.41 38.81
N VAL A 111 -20.52 21.26 38.99
CA VAL A 111 -21.08 20.11 39.70
C VAL A 111 -20.28 19.96 41.00
N GLU A 112 -20.82 20.55 42.07
CA GLU A 112 -20.63 20.12 43.47
C GLU A 112 -21.32 18.77 43.67
N GLU A 113 -20.95 17.85 44.55
CA GLU A 113 -19.81 17.67 45.45
C GLU A 113 -20.03 16.25 46.02
N THR A 114 -19.00 15.41 46.11
CA THR A 114 -18.92 14.42 47.20
C THR A 114 -17.47 13.98 47.37
N PRO A 115 -16.78 14.38 48.46
CA PRO A 115 -15.46 13.87 48.80
C PRO A 115 -15.59 12.85 49.94
N ALA A 116 -15.20 11.61 49.68
CA ALA A 116 -14.78 10.64 50.69
C ALA A 116 -14.03 9.48 50.00
N PRO A 117 -13.11 8.79 50.70
CA PRO A 117 -11.90 9.28 51.33
C PRO A 117 -10.65 8.80 50.55
N ASP A 118 -9.50 9.31 50.98
CA ASP A 118 -8.14 8.94 50.57
C ASP A 118 -7.86 7.41 50.72
N GLN A 119 -8.29 6.59 49.74
CA GLN A 119 -8.09 5.13 49.71
C GLN A 119 -6.99 4.69 48.72
N SER A 120 -6.64 5.51 47.74
CA SER A 120 -5.71 5.12 46.65
C SER A 120 -4.27 4.85 47.12
N GLY A 121 -3.86 5.40 48.26
CA GLY A 121 -2.54 5.11 48.86
C GLY A 121 -2.44 3.72 49.50
N GLY A 122 -3.56 3.19 50.00
CA GLY A 122 -3.63 1.86 50.62
C GLY A 122 -3.60 0.73 49.60
N ASP A 123 -4.36 0.88 48.52
CA ASP A 123 -4.51 -0.14 47.47
C ASP A 123 -3.23 -0.36 46.67
N LEU A 124 -2.49 0.71 46.33
CA LEU A 124 -1.21 0.58 45.63
C LEU A 124 -0.16 -0.17 46.46
N LYS A 125 -0.13 0.07 47.79
CA LYS A 125 0.79 -0.63 48.69
C LYS A 125 0.41 -2.10 48.85
N ALA A 126 -0.88 -2.40 48.92
CA ALA A 126 -1.38 -3.78 48.95
C ALA A 126 -1.05 -4.54 47.65
N LEU A 127 -1.25 -3.90 46.49
CA LEU A 127 -0.94 -4.50 45.19
C LEU A 127 0.57 -4.68 44.97
N ALA A 128 1.41 -3.76 45.46
CA ALA A 128 2.86 -3.92 45.42
C ALA A 128 3.34 -5.09 46.29
N ALA A 129 2.73 -5.28 47.47
CA ALA A 129 3.01 -6.44 48.32
C ALA A 129 2.59 -7.76 47.63
N ARG A 130 1.43 -7.76 46.95
CA ARG A 130 0.93 -8.90 46.17
C ARG A 130 1.84 -9.23 44.98
N ALA A 131 2.27 -8.24 44.21
CA ALA A 131 3.23 -8.44 43.13
C ALA A 131 4.55 -9.04 43.64
N LYS A 132 5.06 -8.56 44.79
CA LYS A 132 6.30 -9.09 45.39
C LYS A 132 6.15 -10.56 45.83
N ALA A 133 4.97 -10.96 46.32
CA ALA A 133 4.69 -12.34 46.69
C ALA A 133 4.65 -13.28 45.47
N LEU A 134 4.14 -12.81 44.33
CA LEU A 134 4.03 -13.59 43.09
C LEU A 134 5.33 -13.67 42.28
N GLN A 135 6.27 -12.74 42.50
CA GLN A 135 7.54 -12.71 41.79
C GLN A 135 8.30 -14.06 41.76
N PRO A 136 8.53 -14.76 42.90
CA PRO A 136 9.24 -16.05 42.87
C PRO A 136 8.48 -17.12 42.07
N GLU A 137 7.16 -17.15 42.14
CA GLU A 137 6.34 -18.14 41.42
C GLU A 137 6.39 -17.89 39.91
N VAL A 138 6.29 -16.64 39.49
CA VAL A 138 6.43 -16.25 38.07
C VAL A 138 7.82 -16.59 37.54
N MET A 139 8.87 -16.41 38.35
CA MET A 139 10.24 -16.75 37.95
C MET A 139 10.50 -18.25 37.89
N ALA A 140 9.81 -19.05 38.71
CA ALA A 140 9.93 -20.51 38.74
C ALA A 140 9.23 -21.21 37.57
N VAL A 141 8.42 -20.51 36.77
CA VAL A 141 7.76 -21.09 35.59
C VAL A 141 8.76 -21.24 34.43
N PRO A 142 8.95 -22.47 33.89
CA PRO A 142 9.79 -22.68 32.72
C PRO A 142 9.19 -22.08 31.44
N SER A 143 10.06 -21.69 30.50
CA SER A 143 9.66 -21.18 29.17
C SER A 143 8.96 -22.28 28.35
N PRO A 144 7.98 -21.95 27.50
CA PRO A 144 7.61 -20.60 27.00
C PRO A 144 6.51 -19.89 27.80
N SER A 145 5.81 -20.59 28.70
CA SER A 145 4.75 -19.99 29.54
C SER A 145 5.34 -18.98 30.52
N GLY A 146 6.54 -19.24 31.05
CA GLY A 146 7.26 -18.32 31.93
C GLY A 146 7.62 -16.99 31.27
N ASP A 147 7.93 -16.95 29.97
CA ASP A 147 8.30 -15.69 29.30
C ASP A 147 7.11 -14.74 29.17
N LYS A 148 5.95 -15.26 28.80
CA LYS A 148 4.70 -14.48 28.77
C LYS A 148 4.30 -14.01 30.16
N LEU A 149 4.48 -14.85 31.17
CA LEU A 149 4.14 -14.53 32.55
C LEU A 149 5.08 -13.46 33.13
N ARG A 150 6.39 -13.54 32.82
CA ARG A 150 7.38 -12.50 33.16
C ARG A 150 7.08 -11.17 32.46
N GLN A 151 6.67 -11.21 31.19
CA GLN A 151 6.27 -10.01 30.44
C GLN A 151 5.01 -9.35 31.05
N ALA A 152 3.98 -10.15 31.34
CA ALA A 152 2.75 -9.67 31.99
C ALA A 152 3.04 -9.11 33.39
N PHE A 153 3.92 -9.77 34.16
CA PHE A 153 4.36 -9.30 35.46
C PHE A 153 5.13 -7.98 35.37
N GLY A 154 5.98 -7.82 34.37
CA GLY A 154 6.66 -6.54 34.08
C GLY A 154 5.67 -5.41 33.77
N ALA A 155 4.60 -5.70 33.02
CA ALA A 155 3.54 -4.73 32.75
C ALA A 155 2.75 -4.33 34.02
N ALA A 156 2.43 -5.30 34.88
CA ALA A 156 1.77 -5.03 36.17
C ALA A 156 2.63 -4.13 37.07
N VAL A 157 3.94 -4.39 37.16
CA VAL A 157 4.87 -3.54 37.92
C VAL A 157 4.97 -2.13 37.34
N ALA A 158 4.93 -1.98 36.00
CA ALA A 158 4.90 -0.68 35.35
C ALA A 158 3.60 0.09 35.65
N GLN A 159 2.45 -0.59 35.64
CA GLN A 159 1.16 0.00 36.01
C GLN A 159 1.12 0.46 37.47
N LEU A 160 1.69 -0.32 38.40
CA LEU A 160 1.82 0.09 39.80
C LEU A 160 2.68 1.34 39.97
N LYS A 161 3.81 1.42 39.24
CA LYS A 161 4.66 2.63 39.25
C LYS A 161 3.97 3.85 38.63
N ALA A 162 3.06 3.63 37.68
CA ALA A 162 2.28 4.68 37.04
C ALA A 162 1.01 5.07 37.83
N GLY A 163 0.78 4.50 39.02
CA GLY A 163 -0.40 4.79 39.85
C GLY A 163 -1.71 4.20 39.31
N LYS A 164 -1.65 3.28 38.34
CA LYS A 164 -2.82 2.64 37.73
C LYS A 164 -3.23 1.39 38.54
N ALA A 165 -3.86 1.62 39.69
CA ALA A 165 -4.22 0.56 40.64
C ALA A 165 -5.16 -0.51 40.03
N ASP A 166 -6.22 -0.09 39.33
CA ASP A 166 -7.20 -1.01 38.73
C ASP A 166 -6.61 -1.91 37.63
N ASP A 167 -5.77 -1.34 36.77
CA ASP A 167 -5.12 -2.08 35.67
C ASP A 167 -4.09 -3.08 36.23
N ALA A 168 -3.34 -2.66 37.24
CA ALA A 168 -2.40 -3.52 37.93
C ALA A 168 -3.11 -4.69 38.65
N ALA A 169 -4.23 -4.42 39.32
CA ALA A 169 -5.03 -5.43 39.99
C ALA A 169 -5.52 -6.51 39.01
N LYS A 170 -6.12 -6.10 37.88
CA LYS A 170 -6.58 -7.02 36.83
C LYS A 170 -5.45 -7.87 36.24
N THR A 171 -4.29 -7.26 36.02
CA THR A 171 -3.12 -7.96 35.48
C THR A 171 -2.58 -8.97 36.48
N LEU A 172 -2.49 -8.62 37.77
CA LEU A 172 -2.08 -9.55 38.84
C LEU A 172 -3.08 -10.70 39.03
N ASP A 173 -4.40 -10.43 38.98
CA ASP A 173 -5.44 -11.48 39.03
C ASP A 173 -5.29 -12.48 37.88
N THR A 174 -4.98 -11.98 36.68
CA THR A 174 -4.76 -12.82 35.50
C THR A 174 -3.51 -13.70 35.68
N ILE A 175 -2.43 -13.14 36.21
CA ILE A 175 -1.19 -13.89 36.48
C ILE A 175 -1.44 -15.00 37.50
N GLU A 176 -2.17 -14.73 38.59
CA GLU A 176 -2.54 -15.73 39.59
C GLU A 176 -3.42 -16.84 39.03
N GLN A 177 -4.41 -16.52 38.21
CA GLN A 177 -5.26 -17.53 37.56
C GLN A 177 -4.45 -18.45 36.64
N VAL A 178 -3.48 -17.88 35.89
CA VAL A 178 -2.59 -18.66 35.05
C VAL A 178 -1.66 -19.54 35.88
N LEU A 179 -1.08 -19.02 36.96
CA LEU A 179 -0.25 -19.81 37.89
C LEU A 179 -1.03 -20.96 38.52
N LYS A 180 -2.24 -20.71 39.02
CA LYS A 180 -3.13 -21.72 39.60
C LYS A 180 -3.51 -22.81 38.59
N LYS A 181 -3.73 -22.43 37.33
CA LYS A 181 -4.00 -23.40 36.26
C LYS A 181 -2.76 -24.23 35.92
N LEU A 182 -1.58 -23.60 35.89
CA LEU A 182 -0.31 -24.30 35.64
C LEU A 182 0.06 -25.25 36.79
N SER A 183 -0.22 -24.90 38.05
CA SER A 183 -0.01 -25.79 39.19
C SER A 183 -1.03 -26.93 39.21
N ALA A 184 -2.31 -26.67 38.92
CA ALA A 184 -3.35 -27.70 38.82
C ALA A 184 -3.08 -28.71 37.69
N SER A 185 -2.50 -28.25 36.56
CA SER A 185 -2.04 -29.16 35.49
C SER A 185 -0.80 -29.97 35.88
N ARG A 186 -0.08 -29.60 36.94
CA ARG A 186 1.10 -30.33 37.44
C ARG A 186 0.72 -31.45 38.42
N ASP A 187 -0.36 -31.24 39.19
CA ASP A 187 -0.86 -32.21 40.19
C ASP A 187 -1.87 -33.21 39.63
N ALA A 188 -2.41 -32.98 38.42
CA ALA A 188 -3.39 -33.86 37.78
C ALA A 188 -2.78 -35.08 37.03
N GLU A 189 -1.45 -35.23 37.03
CA GLU A 189 -0.75 -36.40 36.46
C GLU A 189 -0.06 -37.22 37.55
N ALA A 190 -0.87 -37.72 38.49
CA ALA A 190 -0.52 -38.85 39.32
C ALA A 190 -1.57 -39.96 39.12
N PRO A 191 -1.37 -40.90 38.19
CA PRO A 191 -2.10 -42.14 38.19
C PRO A 191 -1.40 -43.17 39.07
N VAL A 192 -2.24 -43.76 39.91
CA VAL A 192 -2.03 -44.90 40.79
C VAL A 192 -1.35 -46.06 40.04
N ALA A 193 -0.32 -46.64 40.67
CA ALA A 193 0.34 -47.86 40.23
C ALA A 193 -0.65 -49.03 40.08
N PRO A 194 -0.38 -49.94 39.14
CA PRO A 194 -0.04 -51.27 39.59
C PRO A 194 1.36 -51.71 39.12
N ASP A 195 1.90 -52.55 39.98
CA ASP A 195 3.14 -53.28 39.98
C ASP A 195 3.58 -53.85 38.61
N GLY A 196 4.90 -53.80 38.35
CA GLY A 196 5.53 -54.62 37.31
C GLY A 196 6.60 -53.93 36.43
N GLY A 197 7.86 -54.01 36.87
CA GLY A 197 9.01 -54.12 35.96
C GLY A 197 9.59 -52.82 35.40
N ALA A 198 10.58 -52.28 36.11
CA ALA A 198 11.45 -51.22 35.62
C ALA A 198 12.19 -51.64 34.33
N THR A 199 11.79 -51.07 33.20
CA THR A 199 12.66 -50.87 32.05
C THR A 199 12.63 -49.38 31.71
N THR A 200 13.69 -48.67 32.09
CA THR A 200 13.92 -47.29 31.67
C THR A 200 14.12 -47.28 30.16
N ILE A 201 13.06 -47.01 29.40
CA ILE A 201 13.18 -46.66 27.98
C ILE A 201 13.68 -45.21 27.95
N GLU A 202 15.00 -45.04 27.94
CA GLU A 202 15.61 -43.75 27.57
C GLU A 202 15.18 -43.43 26.14
N LYS A 203 14.27 -42.46 26.00
CA LYS A 203 13.95 -41.83 24.72
C LYS A 203 15.27 -41.29 24.14
N PRO A 204 15.74 -41.74 22.97
CA PRO A 204 17.02 -41.29 22.42
C PRO A 204 16.94 -39.79 22.14
N ARG A 205 17.62 -38.98 22.97
CA ARG A 205 17.84 -37.56 22.69
C ARG A 205 18.83 -37.47 21.54
N GLY A 206 18.46 -36.72 20.51
CA GLY A 206 19.35 -36.45 19.38
C GLY A 206 20.67 -35.81 19.79
N ASP A 207 21.71 -36.08 19.00
CA ASP A 207 23.01 -35.42 19.15
C ASP A 207 22.83 -33.87 19.06
N PRO A 208 23.48 -33.08 19.93
CA PRO A 208 23.33 -31.62 19.98
C PRO A 208 23.67 -30.93 18.66
N ALA A 209 24.58 -31.48 17.84
CA ALA A 209 24.89 -30.93 16.52
C ALA A 209 23.70 -31.05 15.56
N THR A 210 22.94 -32.14 15.65
CA THR A 210 21.74 -32.39 14.83
C THR A 210 20.60 -31.48 15.25
N LEU A 211 20.37 -31.31 16.55
CA LEU A 211 19.34 -30.39 17.07
C LEU A 211 19.61 -28.93 16.66
N LYS A 212 20.88 -28.50 16.68
CA LYS A 212 21.26 -27.17 16.19
C LYS A 212 20.94 -26.97 14.71
N LYS A 213 21.27 -27.96 13.86
CA LYS A 213 20.94 -27.91 12.42
C LYS A 213 19.42 -27.87 12.17
N LEU A 214 18.64 -28.62 12.94
CA LEU A 214 17.17 -28.59 12.85
C LEU A 214 16.60 -27.25 13.29
N GLN A 215 17.17 -26.65 14.33
CA GLN A 215 16.78 -25.32 14.81
C GLN A 215 17.08 -24.24 13.75
N GLU A 216 18.25 -24.28 13.11
CA GLU A 216 18.60 -23.38 12.00
C GLU A 216 17.65 -23.55 10.81
N ALA A 217 17.32 -24.80 10.44
CA ALA A 217 16.36 -25.08 9.36
C ALA A 217 14.95 -24.55 9.69
N ALA A 218 14.47 -24.75 10.93
CA ALA A 218 13.18 -24.20 11.38
C ALA A 218 13.19 -22.66 11.36
N ALA A 219 14.28 -22.03 11.79
CA ALA A 219 14.43 -20.57 11.77
C ALA A 219 14.41 -19.99 10.35
N GLN A 220 14.96 -20.71 9.35
CA GLN A 220 14.90 -20.29 7.95
C GLN A 220 13.49 -20.41 7.33
N LEU A 221 12.68 -21.35 7.79
CA LEU A 221 11.32 -21.57 7.28
C LEU A 221 10.28 -20.69 7.98
N ALA A 222 10.52 -20.30 9.23
CA ALA A 222 9.62 -19.43 10.01
C ALA A 222 9.18 -18.14 9.29
N PRO A 223 10.06 -17.32 8.69
CA PRO A 223 9.63 -16.11 7.99
C PRO A 223 8.77 -16.43 6.76
N LYS A 224 9.05 -17.53 6.06
CA LYS A 224 8.31 -17.96 4.87
C LYS A 224 6.89 -18.39 5.23
N VAL A 225 6.72 -19.16 6.31
CA VAL A 225 5.40 -19.58 6.82
C VAL A 225 4.62 -18.39 7.37
N LYS A 226 5.29 -17.42 7.99
CA LYS A 226 4.64 -16.20 8.51
C LYS A 226 4.16 -15.26 7.40
N ALA A 227 4.86 -15.20 6.27
CA ALA A 227 4.50 -14.37 5.12
C ALA A 227 3.33 -14.92 4.29
N LEU A 228 2.82 -16.11 4.60
CA LEU A 228 1.66 -16.67 3.91
C LEU A 228 0.37 -15.92 4.28
N PRO A 229 -0.54 -15.69 3.30
CA PRO A 229 -1.84 -15.09 3.57
C PRO A 229 -2.64 -15.94 4.56
N GLU A 230 -3.49 -15.31 5.36
CA GLU A 230 -4.34 -16.03 6.31
C GLU A 230 -5.32 -16.95 5.57
N GLY A 231 -5.33 -18.21 5.98
CA GLY A 231 -6.08 -19.28 5.34
C GLY A 231 -5.78 -20.62 6.00
N GLU A 232 -6.62 -21.62 5.72
CA GLU A 232 -6.56 -22.94 6.36
C GLU A 232 -5.17 -23.61 6.20
N GLN A 233 -4.58 -23.52 5.00
CA GLN A 233 -3.25 -24.05 4.71
C GLN A 233 -2.13 -23.30 5.46
N SER A 234 -2.26 -21.98 5.64
CA SER A 234 -1.31 -21.20 6.44
C SER A 234 -1.42 -21.52 7.95
N ALA A 235 -2.63 -21.80 8.44
CA ALA A 235 -2.87 -22.16 9.82
C ALA A 235 -2.28 -23.55 10.14
N ALA A 236 -2.48 -24.51 9.23
CA ALA A 236 -1.86 -25.82 9.31
C ALA A 236 -0.33 -25.74 9.34
N LEU A 237 0.28 -24.99 8.42
CA LEU A 237 1.75 -24.81 8.38
C LEU A 237 2.31 -24.08 9.60
N LYS A 238 1.58 -23.10 10.14
CA LYS A 238 1.96 -22.40 11.39
C LYS A 238 1.87 -23.34 12.61
N SER A 239 0.90 -24.24 12.63
CA SER A 239 0.78 -25.27 13.67
C SER A 239 1.94 -26.27 13.57
N GLU A 240 2.18 -26.81 12.37
CA GLU A 240 3.25 -27.77 12.11
C GLU A 240 4.63 -27.20 12.49
N LEU A 241 4.89 -25.92 12.17
CA LEU A 241 6.12 -25.25 12.59
C LEU A 241 6.27 -25.17 14.11
N ARG A 242 5.17 -24.94 14.84
CA ARG A 242 5.17 -24.92 16.30
C ARG A 242 5.47 -26.30 16.88
N ASP A 243 4.92 -27.34 16.28
CA ASP A 243 5.11 -28.73 16.70
C ASP A 243 6.56 -29.19 16.43
N VAL A 244 7.13 -28.82 15.28
CA VAL A 244 8.56 -29.01 14.97
C VAL A 244 9.45 -28.33 15.99
N ILE A 245 9.16 -27.08 16.38
CA ILE A 245 9.93 -26.37 17.42
C ILE A 245 9.81 -27.09 18.77
N GLY A 246 8.63 -27.65 19.09
CA GLY A 246 8.41 -28.51 20.25
C GLY A 246 9.30 -29.75 20.22
N HIS A 247 9.29 -30.49 19.10
CA HIS A 247 10.10 -31.69 18.92
C HIS A 247 11.61 -31.43 19.00
N ILE A 248 12.09 -30.32 18.44
CA ILE A 248 13.51 -29.91 18.56
C ILE A 248 13.86 -29.64 20.04
N ARG A 249 12.98 -28.97 20.79
CA ARG A 249 13.18 -28.70 22.22
C ARG A 249 13.21 -29.99 23.05
N ASP A 250 12.37 -30.96 22.69
CA ASP A 250 12.28 -32.25 23.38
C ASP A 250 13.40 -33.22 22.99
N GLY A 251 14.26 -32.84 22.04
CA GLY A 251 15.33 -33.69 21.52
C GLY A 251 14.84 -34.81 20.58
N ALA A 252 13.59 -34.74 20.11
CA ALA A 252 12.97 -35.71 19.22
C ALA A 252 13.32 -35.40 17.76
N VAL A 253 14.40 -36.03 17.27
CA VAL A 253 14.97 -35.76 15.95
C VAL A 253 14.07 -36.23 14.80
N ASP A 254 13.54 -37.45 14.86
CA ASP A 254 12.73 -38.00 13.75
C ASP A 254 11.43 -37.22 13.52
N PRO A 255 10.63 -36.88 14.56
CA PRO A 255 9.44 -36.04 14.37
C PRO A 255 9.79 -34.63 13.87
N ALA A 256 10.88 -34.02 14.37
CA ALA A 256 11.33 -32.71 13.90
C ALA A 256 11.74 -32.71 12.43
N LEU A 257 12.48 -33.72 11.97
CA LEU A 257 12.85 -33.90 10.57
C LEU A 257 11.62 -34.13 9.68
N SER A 258 10.69 -34.97 10.13
CA SER A 258 9.47 -35.26 9.40
C SER A 258 8.61 -34.01 9.21
N GLY A 259 8.37 -33.26 10.29
CA GLY A 259 7.60 -32.02 10.24
C GLY A 259 8.30 -30.93 9.40
N LEU A 260 9.64 -30.81 9.45
CA LEU A 260 10.37 -29.89 8.57
C LEU A 260 10.16 -30.21 7.09
N ARG A 261 10.18 -31.50 6.71
CA ARG A 261 9.90 -31.93 5.32
C ARG A 261 8.45 -31.66 4.95
N ALA A 262 7.50 -31.91 5.84
CA ALA A 262 6.09 -31.60 5.62
C ALA A 262 5.87 -30.10 5.39
N ILE A 263 6.52 -29.23 6.16
CA ILE A 263 6.47 -27.77 5.97
C ILE A 263 7.08 -27.37 4.64
N GLN A 264 8.23 -27.92 4.25
CA GLN A 264 8.85 -27.62 2.95
C GLN A 264 7.98 -28.07 1.77
N GLN A 265 7.37 -29.25 1.86
CA GLN A 265 6.43 -29.73 0.84
C GLN A 265 5.17 -28.86 0.80
N GLY A 266 4.59 -28.54 1.95
CA GLY A 266 3.42 -27.66 2.05
C GLY A 266 3.68 -26.26 1.51
N LEU A 267 4.86 -25.69 1.74
CA LEU A 267 5.26 -24.41 1.13
C LEU A 267 5.38 -24.51 -0.39
N LYS A 268 5.89 -25.64 -0.91
CA LYS A 268 5.99 -25.89 -2.35
C LYS A 268 4.60 -26.10 -2.97
N THR A 269 3.68 -26.77 -2.28
CA THR A 269 2.30 -26.96 -2.76
C THR A 269 1.51 -25.67 -2.66
N VAL A 270 1.65 -24.86 -1.62
CA VAL A 270 1.03 -23.52 -1.55
C VAL A 270 1.56 -22.61 -2.67
N ALA A 271 2.83 -22.74 -3.05
CA ALA A 271 3.40 -22.02 -4.18
C ALA A 271 3.02 -22.59 -5.56
N ALA A 272 2.59 -23.85 -5.63
CA ALA A 272 2.27 -24.56 -6.88
C ALA A 272 0.77 -24.79 -7.10
N SER A 273 -0.05 -24.69 -6.06
CA SER A 273 -1.49 -24.68 -6.15
C SER A 273 -1.91 -23.31 -6.66
N PRO A 274 -2.55 -23.20 -7.83
CA PRO A 274 -3.33 -22.01 -8.10
C PRO A 274 -4.32 -21.87 -6.94
N SER A 275 -4.44 -20.67 -6.39
CA SER A 275 -5.51 -20.33 -5.47
C SER A 275 -6.85 -20.65 -6.16
N ASP A 276 -7.36 -21.86 -5.88
CA ASP A 276 -8.63 -22.43 -6.37
C ASP A 276 -9.77 -22.23 -5.37
N ALA A 277 -9.51 -21.51 -4.27
CA ALA A 277 -10.58 -20.71 -3.71
C ALA A 277 -10.65 -19.46 -4.59
N THR A 278 -11.62 -19.39 -5.50
CA THR A 278 -12.11 -18.10 -5.99
C THR A 278 -12.66 -17.39 -4.76
N PRO A 279 -11.98 -16.39 -4.19
CA PRO A 279 -12.80 -15.40 -3.53
C PRO A 279 -13.60 -14.75 -4.68
N ASP A 280 -14.84 -14.39 -4.41
CA ASP A 280 -15.68 -13.62 -5.32
C ASP A 280 -15.10 -12.19 -5.46
N THR A 281 -13.81 -12.09 -5.74
CA THR A 281 -13.03 -10.87 -5.72
C THR A 281 -13.24 -10.21 -7.06
N ASP A 282 -13.99 -9.11 -7.02
CA ASP A 282 -14.11 -8.18 -8.11
C ASP A 282 -12.71 -7.91 -8.72
N PRO A 283 -12.49 -8.18 -10.03
CA PRO A 283 -11.21 -7.92 -10.70
C PRO A 283 -10.65 -6.52 -10.47
N LEU A 284 -11.53 -5.54 -10.24
CA LEU A 284 -11.12 -4.18 -9.89
C LEU A 284 -10.43 -4.09 -8.52
N THR A 285 -10.87 -4.88 -7.54
CA THR A 285 -10.26 -4.92 -6.20
C THR A 285 -8.86 -5.53 -6.25
N ILE A 286 -8.69 -6.58 -7.05
CA ILE A 286 -7.38 -7.21 -7.32
C ILE A 286 -6.43 -6.17 -7.91
N TRP A 287 -6.89 -5.45 -8.94
CA TRP A 287 -6.10 -4.41 -9.59
C TRP A 287 -5.72 -3.27 -8.64
N ASN A 288 -6.67 -2.72 -7.88
CA ASN A 288 -6.41 -1.60 -6.99
C ASN A 288 -5.40 -1.96 -5.90
N THR A 289 -5.51 -3.15 -5.32
CA THR A 289 -4.57 -3.65 -4.30
C THR A 289 -3.14 -3.73 -4.87
N ALA A 290 -2.99 -4.30 -6.06
CA ALA A 290 -1.68 -4.41 -6.72
C ALA A 290 -1.13 -3.05 -7.16
N LYS A 291 -2.01 -2.13 -7.59
CA LYS A 291 -1.66 -0.76 -7.93
C LYS A 291 -1.12 -0.03 -6.70
N GLU A 292 -1.80 -0.07 -5.57
CA GLU A 292 -1.37 0.60 -4.34
C GLU A 292 0.01 0.12 -3.88
N ALA A 293 0.25 -1.20 -3.89
CA ALA A 293 1.56 -1.77 -3.58
C ALA A 293 2.65 -1.25 -4.53
N THR A 294 2.33 -1.18 -5.82
CA THR A 294 3.26 -0.68 -6.86
C THR A 294 3.52 0.82 -6.71
N ASP A 295 2.48 1.64 -6.51
CA ASP A 295 2.58 3.08 -6.31
C ASP A 295 3.42 3.41 -5.07
N SER A 296 3.26 2.64 -3.99
CA SER A 296 4.09 2.79 -2.79
C SER A 296 5.57 2.52 -3.08
N ALA A 297 5.88 1.47 -3.84
CA ALA A 297 7.27 1.14 -4.22
C ALA A 297 7.88 2.22 -5.14
N ILE A 298 7.12 2.69 -6.13
CA ILE A 298 7.54 3.78 -7.02
C ILE A 298 7.74 5.08 -6.24
N SER A 299 6.86 5.41 -5.30
CA SER A 299 7.00 6.60 -4.45
C SER A 299 8.27 6.55 -3.60
N ALA A 300 8.61 5.37 -3.05
CA ALA A 300 9.86 5.17 -2.33
C ALA A 300 11.10 5.39 -3.23
N LEU A 301 11.05 4.91 -4.47
CA LEU A 301 12.09 5.11 -5.47
C LEU A 301 12.22 6.60 -5.84
N GLN A 302 11.12 7.28 -6.17
CA GLN A 302 11.10 8.71 -6.48
C GLN A 302 11.69 9.55 -5.34
N ASN A 303 11.36 9.22 -4.09
CA ASN A 303 11.90 9.92 -2.92
C ASN A 303 13.41 9.75 -2.78
N LYS A 304 13.97 8.61 -3.19
CA LYS A 304 15.42 8.41 -3.23
C LYS A 304 16.09 9.16 -4.38
N ILE A 305 15.46 9.15 -5.55
CA ILE A 305 15.97 9.84 -6.74
C ILE A 305 16.06 11.35 -6.47
N ARG A 306 15.03 11.97 -5.87
CA ARG A 306 15.01 13.41 -5.53
C ARG A 306 16.06 13.84 -4.51
N GLN A 307 16.71 12.92 -3.80
CA GLN A 307 17.80 13.25 -2.88
C GLN A 307 19.11 13.53 -3.61
N ILE A 308 19.18 13.22 -4.90
CA ILE A 308 20.36 13.43 -5.73
C ILE A 308 20.12 14.68 -6.56
N PRO A 309 20.95 15.73 -6.44
CA PRO A 309 20.78 16.98 -7.17
C PRO A 309 21.22 16.82 -8.63
N ASP A 310 20.38 16.18 -9.42
CA ASP A 310 20.54 16.00 -10.86
C ASP A 310 19.20 16.30 -11.57
N PRO A 311 19.20 17.22 -12.56
CA PRO A 311 17.96 17.67 -13.20
C PRO A 311 17.29 16.58 -14.04
N ASP A 312 18.02 15.61 -14.59
CA ASP A 312 17.43 14.52 -15.36
C ASP A 312 16.78 13.49 -14.43
N LEU A 313 17.41 13.21 -13.29
CA LEU A 313 16.83 12.39 -12.23
C LEU A 313 15.54 13.00 -11.67
N GLU A 314 15.47 14.31 -11.50
CA GLU A 314 14.25 15.00 -11.07
C GLU A 314 13.10 14.80 -12.07
N ARG A 315 13.37 14.95 -13.37
CA ARG A 315 12.37 14.73 -14.43
C ARG A 315 11.89 13.27 -14.46
N ILE A 316 12.79 12.31 -14.25
CA ILE A 316 12.42 10.89 -14.14
C ILE A 316 11.53 10.67 -12.91
N ALA A 317 11.85 11.31 -11.78
CA ALA A 317 11.06 11.20 -10.56
C ALA A 317 9.66 11.84 -10.69
N GLU A 318 9.42 12.73 -11.65
CA GLU A 318 8.10 13.33 -11.90
C GLU A 318 7.15 12.43 -12.72
N MET A 319 7.67 11.51 -13.54
CA MET A 319 6.85 10.69 -14.43
C MET A 319 5.90 9.71 -13.71
N GLY A 320 6.33 9.16 -12.58
CA GLY A 320 5.56 8.18 -11.78
C GLY A 320 5.17 6.90 -12.54
N LEU A 321 4.24 6.14 -11.96
CA LEU A 321 3.80 4.87 -12.54
C LEU A 321 3.11 5.05 -13.91
N ASN A 322 2.36 6.15 -14.09
CA ASN A 322 1.69 6.43 -15.36
C ASN A 322 2.68 6.66 -16.51
N GLY A 323 3.80 7.33 -16.24
CA GLY A 323 4.85 7.52 -17.25
C GLY A 323 5.54 6.20 -17.61
N ILE A 324 5.73 5.30 -16.65
CA ILE A 324 6.38 3.99 -16.86
C ILE A 324 5.46 3.03 -17.61
N THR A 325 4.14 3.09 -17.38
CA THR A 325 3.18 2.11 -17.91
C THR A 325 2.60 2.48 -19.27
N GLN A 326 2.94 3.65 -19.82
CA GLN A 326 2.60 4.09 -21.18
C GLN A 326 1.10 3.96 -21.54
N GLY A 327 0.22 4.20 -20.56
CA GLY A 327 -1.25 4.15 -20.77
C GLY A 327 -1.88 2.76 -20.65
N ASN A 328 -1.10 1.68 -20.47
CA ASN A 328 -1.63 0.34 -20.23
C ASN A 328 -2.53 0.29 -18.98
N GLN A 329 -2.16 1.04 -17.94
CA GLN A 329 -3.00 1.17 -16.75
C GLN A 329 -4.38 1.75 -17.06
N THR A 330 -4.45 2.81 -17.86
CA THR A 330 -5.72 3.44 -18.24
C THR A 330 -6.55 2.50 -19.12
N ALA A 331 -5.92 1.79 -20.04
CA ALA A 331 -6.59 0.81 -20.90
C ALA A 331 -7.16 -0.36 -20.08
N LEU A 332 -6.38 -0.93 -19.16
CA LEU A 332 -6.84 -1.97 -18.25
C LEU A 332 -8.02 -1.49 -17.40
N MET A 333 -7.92 -0.28 -16.85
CA MET A 333 -8.97 0.28 -16.00
C MET A 333 -10.28 0.51 -16.77
N LYS A 334 -10.20 0.91 -18.04
CA LYS A 334 -11.37 0.95 -18.93
C LYS A 334 -12.02 -0.44 -19.05
N HIS A 335 -11.23 -1.47 -19.36
CA HIS A 335 -11.77 -2.82 -19.55
C HIS A 335 -12.33 -3.45 -18.27
N LEU A 336 -11.73 -3.15 -17.11
CA LEU A 336 -12.26 -3.54 -15.80
C LEU A 336 -13.64 -2.90 -15.54
N MET A 337 -13.82 -1.61 -15.86
CA MET A 337 -15.12 -0.93 -15.72
C MET A 337 -16.15 -1.49 -16.71
N ASP A 338 -15.75 -1.69 -17.97
CA ASP A 338 -16.63 -2.28 -18.99
C ASP A 338 -17.10 -3.67 -18.56
N PHE A 339 -16.20 -4.51 -18.05
CA PHE A 339 -16.54 -5.84 -17.52
C PHE A 339 -17.54 -5.79 -16.36
N ARG A 340 -17.38 -4.84 -15.45
CA ARG A 340 -18.28 -4.66 -14.29
C ARG A 340 -19.66 -4.10 -14.69
N ASN A 341 -19.71 -3.24 -15.69
CA ASN A 341 -20.92 -2.49 -16.06
C ASN A 341 -21.83 -3.21 -17.06
N VAL A 342 -21.36 -4.28 -17.71
CA VAL A 342 -22.20 -5.07 -18.63
C VAL A 342 -23.08 -6.07 -17.88
N ASP A 343 -24.24 -6.35 -18.47
CA ASP A 343 -25.14 -7.41 -18.03
C ASP A 343 -24.59 -8.82 -18.35
N ALA A 344 -25.33 -9.85 -17.96
CA ALA A 344 -24.91 -11.24 -18.19
C ALA A 344 -24.73 -11.57 -19.69
N ALA A 345 -25.50 -10.94 -20.57
CA ALA A 345 -25.39 -11.16 -22.02
C ALA A 345 -24.12 -10.52 -22.62
N GLY A 346 -23.71 -9.35 -22.11
CA GLY A 346 -22.49 -8.66 -22.54
C GLY A 346 -21.21 -9.20 -21.88
N ARG A 347 -21.33 -9.95 -20.79
CA ARG A 347 -20.20 -10.36 -19.95
C ARG A 347 -19.12 -11.18 -20.67
N PRO A 348 -19.44 -12.18 -21.51
CA PRO A 348 -18.40 -12.94 -22.22
C PRO A 348 -17.55 -12.08 -23.15
N LYS A 349 -18.16 -11.09 -23.82
CA LYS A 349 -17.43 -10.16 -24.70
C LYS A 349 -16.53 -9.23 -23.90
N ALA A 350 -17.02 -8.69 -22.79
CA ALA A 350 -16.23 -7.82 -21.92
C ALA A 350 -15.09 -8.59 -21.23
N ALA A 351 -15.32 -9.85 -20.84
CA ALA A 351 -14.30 -10.75 -20.32
C ALA A 351 -13.17 -10.93 -21.34
N ALA A 352 -13.50 -11.32 -22.58
CA ALA A 352 -12.51 -11.52 -23.63
C ALA A 352 -11.67 -10.25 -23.89
N ALA A 353 -12.29 -9.06 -23.85
CA ALA A 353 -11.58 -7.79 -24.01
C ALA A 353 -10.64 -7.50 -22.82
N LEU A 354 -11.10 -7.77 -21.60
CA LEU A 354 -10.29 -7.63 -20.39
C LEU A 354 -9.08 -8.58 -20.40
N GLN A 355 -9.29 -9.85 -20.77
CA GLN A 355 -8.22 -10.85 -20.89
C GLN A 355 -7.20 -10.46 -21.96
N ALA A 356 -7.66 -9.96 -23.12
CA ALA A 356 -6.77 -9.46 -24.17
C ALA A 356 -5.89 -8.31 -23.65
N GLN A 357 -6.46 -7.36 -22.92
CA GLN A 357 -5.72 -6.25 -22.31
C GLN A 357 -4.75 -6.74 -21.22
N CYS A 358 -5.13 -7.75 -20.42
CA CYS A 358 -4.24 -8.33 -19.42
C CYS A 358 -3.00 -8.94 -20.08
N LYS A 359 -3.18 -9.68 -21.18
CA LYS A 359 -2.08 -10.27 -21.95
C LYS A 359 -1.18 -9.23 -22.60
N GLU A 360 -1.78 -8.18 -23.18
CA GLU A 360 -1.03 -7.06 -23.76
C GLU A 360 -0.17 -6.37 -22.69
N TYR A 361 -0.76 -6.07 -21.53
CA TYR A 361 -0.04 -5.45 -20.44
C TYR A 361 1.05 -6.39 -19.89
N ARG A 362 0.80 -7.69 -19.76
CA ARG A 362 1.82 -8.68 -19.38
C ARG A 362 3.02 -8.64 -20.33
N THR A 363 2.76 -8.66 -21.63
CA THR A 363 3.79 -8.59 -22.68
C THR A 363 4.58 -7.29 -22.58
N PHE A 364 3.91 -6.17 -22.30
CA PHE A 364 4.55 -4.89 -22.05
C PHE A 364 5.46 -4.94 -20.81
N LEU A 365 4.98 -5.50 -19.69
CA LEU A 365 5.76 -5.62 -18.45
C LEU A 365 7.05 -6.44 -18.66
N ASP A 366 6.97 -7.50 -19.45
CA ASP A 366 8.11 -8.39 -19.71
C ASP A 366 9.10 -7.76 -20.70
N GLY A 367 8.61 -7.04 -21.72
CA GLY A 367 9.44 -6.47 -22.79
C GLY A 367 9.99 -5.07 -22.55
N ASN A 368 9.49 -4.32 -21.56
CA ASN A 368 9.87 -2.92 -21.38
C ASN A 368 11.17 -2.76 -20.58
N GLU A 369 12.15 -2.09 -21.17
CA GLU A 369 13.45 -1.81 -20.56
C GLU A 369 13.37 -0.85 -19.36
N LEU A 370 12.48 0.14 -19.38
CA LEU A 370 12.28 1.07 -18.25
C LEU A 370 11.84 0.32 -16.99
N ILE A 371 11.05 -0.75 -17.15
CA ILE A 371 10.65 -1.59 -16.03
C ILE A 371 11.89 -2.30 -15.48
N THR A 372 12.73 -2.91 -16.32
CA THR A 372 14.00 -3.51 -15.87
C THR A 372 14.86 -2.51 -15.12
N LEU A 373 15.00 -1.27 -15.61
CA LEU A 373 15.78 -0.22 -14.96
C LEU A 373 15.17 0.20 -13.61
N CYS A 374 13.84 0.21 -13.49
CA CYS A 374 13.17 0.47 -12.22
C CYS A 374 13.39 -0.66 -11.20
N GLU A 375 13.27 -1.92 -11.63
CA GLU A 375 13.46 -3.08 -10.74
C GLU A 375 14.93 -3.27 -10.34
N GLN A 376 15.87 -2.98 -11.26
CA GLN A 376 17.32 -3.09 -11.07
C GLN A 376 17.97 -1.72 -10.79
N ASN A 377 17.27 -0.86 -10.05
CA ASN A 377 17.77 0.49 -9.80
C ASN A 377 19.00 0.47 -8.85
N PRO A 378 19.95 1.41 -9.01
CA PRO A 378 21.14 1.49 -8.18
C PRO A 378 20.89 2.11 -6.80
N PHE A 379 19.66 2.52 -6.49
CA PHE A 379 19.33 3.29 -5.28
C PHE A 379 18.98 2.40 -4.08
N GLY A 380 19.05 1.07 -4.24
CA GLY A 380 18.77 0.10 -3.18
C GLY A 380 17.30 0.05 -2.77
N VAL A 381 16.40 0.54 -3.62
CA VAL A 381 14.95 0.46 -3.40
C VAL A 381 14.42 -0.76 -4.14
N THR A 382 13.71 -1.65 -3.45
CA THR A 382 13.06 -2.78 -4.11
C THR A 382 11.78 -2.31 -4.79
N VAL A 383 11.70 -2.50 -6.11
CA VAL A 383 10.51 -2.21 -6.92
C VAL A 383 10.21 -3.44 -7.74
N ASP A 384 9.27 -4.29 -7.29
CA ASP A 384 8.93 -5.55 -7.97
C ASP A 384 7.67 -5.39 -8.84
N LEU A 385 7.74 -4.54 -9.86
CA LEU A 385 6.63 -4.22 -10.77
C LEU A 385 6.06 -5.48 -11.44
N ARG A 386 6.91 -6.33 -12.02
CA ARG A 386 6.51 -7.55 -12.73
C ARG A 386 5.89 -8.56 -11.79
N SER A 387 6.38 -8.64 -10.56
CA SER A 387 5.84 -9.55 -9.55
C SER A 387 4.45 -9.11 -9.11
N HIS A 388 4.28 -7.85 -8.70
CA HIS A 388 3.02 -7.35 -8.17
C HIS A 388 1.95 -7.23 -9.26
N LEU A 389 2.25 -6.51 -10.34
CA LEU A 389 1.29 -6.32 -11.43
C LEU A 389 1.08 -7.62 -12.20
N GLY A 390 2.11 -8.42 -12.44
CA GLY A 390 1.99 -9.68 -13.16
C GLY A 390 1.05 -10.67 -12.47
N LYS A 391 1.19 -10.85 -11.15
CA LYS A 391 0.27 -11.70 -10.37
C LYS A 391 -1.17 -11.19 -10.43
N ALA A 392 -1.36 -9.89 -10.30
CA ALA A 392 -2.70 -9.29 -10.37
C ALA A 392 -3.34 -9.50 -11.75
N LEU A 393 -2.58 -9.35 -12.83
CA LEU A 393 -3.06 -9.63 -14.19
C LEU A 393 -3.45 -11.11 -14.36
N ASP A 394 -2.65 -12.03 -13.82
CA ASP A 394 -2.93 -13.48 -13.88
C ASP A 394 -4.20 -13.84 -13.06
N GLU A 395 -4.43 -13.18 -11.94
CA GLU A 395 -5.64 -13.34 -11.12
C GLU A 395 -6.89 -12.72 -11.78
N ILE A 396 -6.75 -11.53 -12.37
CA ILE A 396 -7.82 -10.87 -13.13
C ILE A 396 -8.22 -11.70 -14.35
N ASP A 397 -7.25 -12.26 -15.08
CA ASP A 397 -7.50 -13.13 -16.22
C ASP A 397 -8.30 -14.38 -15.81
N ARG A 398 -7.92 -15.02 -14.69
CA ARG A 398 -8.65 -16.15 -14.13
C ARG A 398 -10.07 -15.78 -13.70
N ALA A 399 -10.23 -14.65 -13.02
CA ALA A 399 -11.54 -14.17 -12.56
C ALA A 399 -12.45 -13.83 -13.75
N ALA A 400 -11.92 -13.21 -14.81
CA ALA A 400 -12.66 -12.92 -16.03
C ALA A 400 -13.09 -14.21 -16.76
N ALA A 401 -12.20 -15.21 -16.83
CA ALA A 401 -12.49 -16.51 -17.45
C ALA A 401 -13.60 -17.27 -16.71
N ALA A 402 -13.58 -17.26 -15.38
CA ALA A 402 -14.55 -17.98 -14.55
C ALA A 402 -15.99 -17.49 -14.74
N VAL A 403 -16.18 -16.20 -15.06
CA VAL A 403 -17.52 -15.61 -15.25
C VAL A 403 -17.99 -15.69 -16.72
N ALA A 404 -17.08 -15.99 -17.65
CA ALA A 404 -17.40 -16.18 -19.07
C ALA A 404 -17.80 -17.63 -19.41
N ALA A 405 -17.45 -18.59 -18.54
CA ALA A 405 -17.86 -19.99 -18.61
C ALA A 405 -19.28 -20.17 -18.06
#